data_AF-A0A1H7GW67-F1
#
_entry.id   AF-A0A1H7GW67-F1
#
_cell.length_a   1.000
_cell.length_b   1.000
_cell.length_c   1.000
_cell.angle_alpha   90.00
_cell.angle_beta   90.00
_cell.angle_gamma   90.00
#
_symmetry.space_group_name_H-M   'P 1'
#
loop_
_entity.id
_entity.type
_entity.pdbx_description
1 polymer ?
#
loop_
_entity_poly.entity_id
_entity_poly.type
_entity_poly.pdbx_seq_one_letter_code
_entity_poly.pdbx_strand_id
1 'polypeptide(L)'
;MKLTRLKVHQYRAVPPGTELVFGPSLNLFVGQNGTGRTALLELISAVLISDFSALLHEEFSLEYGLTMPGLALDIVARNAAGGAPADPAALVLRQAPRASRALEPLLEATLRLDAPACSLRMRATASGLFCEVDGQSAYARTMDWSPLDRSVWTLLFMTAQYLERELKDRLKEFLRRTFLLAPWRFDESLGTFTRIGDSRFALEMRNDEVFPLGLMALPTWMPGWLRHHVERGPLADALEFRHDELAQSFLAKFVALAGFTSGLLRVEVLDKRTYENGGRVGFGQFTFLFTRPDGTSLSQEALGYGQKRLLSFLYYLDVHEDFVIADELPSGLHPRWAEACLRELGPRQSFLTSQNPLLPEHVSFRSAEDVHTSLVACRPGLRWENPPRELAGRLFAAYQQGTRPVGELLRAHGLW
;
A
#
# COMPACT_ATOMS: atom_id res chain seq x y z
N MET A 1 -1.59 9.95 1.72
CA MET A 1 -0.19 9.72 2.16
C MET A 1 0.72 9.59 0.95
N LYS A 2 2.01 9.96 1.05
CA LYS A 2 3.02 9.88 -0.03
C LYS A 2 4.38 9.46 0.52
N LEU A 3 5.03 8.47 -0.09
CA LEU A 3 6.42 8.11 0.15
C LEU A 3 7.33 9.11 -0.56
N THR A 4 8.27 9.70 0.15
CA THR A 4 9.13 10.77 -0.39
C THR A 4 10.56 10.30 -0.60
N ARG A 5 11.04 9.41 0.28
CA ARG A 5 12.39 8.85 0.22
C ARG A 5 12.44 7.43 0.76
N LEU A 6 13.38 6.64 0.25
CA LEU A 6 13.80 5.34 0.78
C LEU A 6 15.32 5.26 0.74
N LYS A 7 15.93 5.00 1.90
CA LYS A 7 17.36 4.79 2.06
C LYS A 7 17.60 3.38 2.57
N VAL A 8 18.48 2.66 1.88
CA VAL A 8 18.84 1.29 2.17
C VAL A 8 20.25 1.28 2.74
N HIS A 9 20.38 1.01 4.04
CA HIS A 9 21.67 0.79 4.68
C HIS A 9 22.11 -0.67 4.52
N GLN A 10 21.16 -1.60 4.64
CA GLN A 10 21.39 -3.03 4.45
C GLN A 10 20.09 -3.69 3.99
N TYR A 11 20.09 -4.36 2.84
CA TYR A 11 18.96 -5.18 2.38
C TYR A 11 19.40 -6.11 1.26
N ARG A 12 19.52 -7.40 1.55
CA ARG A 12 19.93 -8.44 0.57
C ARG A 12 21.18 -8.00 -0.21
N ALA A 13 21.12 -8.01 -1.54
CA ALA A 13 22.22 -7.61 -2.42
C ALA A 13 22.19 -6.13 -2.87
N VAL A 14 21.29 -5.31 -2.31
CA VAL A 14 21.23 -3.88 -2.64
C VAL A 14 22.49 -3.19 -2.08
N PRO A 15 23.19 -2.36 -2.85
CA PRO A 15 24.36 -1.63 -2.36
C PRO A 15 24.01 -0.77 -1.13
N PRO A 16 24.79 -0.85 -0.04
CA PRO A 16 24.64 0.02 1.12
C PRO A 16 24.72 1.50 0.75
N GLY A 17 23.84 2.31 1.35
CA GLY A 17 23.75 3.74 1.06
C GLY A 17 22.93 4.09 -0.17
N THR A 18 22.27 3.11 -0.82
CA THR A 18 21.31 3.37 -1.89
C THR A 18 20.20 4.28 -1.36
N GLU A 19 19.99 5.42 -2.01
CA GLU A 19 18.97 6.39 -1.65
C GLU A 19 18.11 6.70 -2.88
N LEU A 20 16.80 6.57 -2.72
CA LEU A 20 15.80 6.82 -3.72
C LEU A 20 14.87 7.94 -3.25
N VAL A 21 14.56 8.86 -4.15
CA VAL A 21 13.53 9.88 -3.97
C VAL A 21 12.38 9.61 -4.91
N PHE A 22 11.17 9.94 -4.47
CA PHE A 22 9.94 9.60 -5.20
C PHE A 22 9.08 10.84 -5.45
N GLY A 23 8.57 10.92 -6.68
CA GLY A 23 7.60 11.94 -7.09
C GLY A 23 6.23 11.68 -6.46
N PRO A 24 5.42 12.73 -6.22
CA PRO A 24 4.14 12.63 -5.49
C PRO A 24 3.02 11.94 -6.30
N SER A 25 3.20 11.75 -7.60
CA SER A 25 2.17 11.21 -8.50
C SER A 25 2.63 9.94 -9.22
N LEU A 26 3.75 9.98 -9.94
CA LEU A 26 4.23 8.87 -10.74
C LEU A 26 5.66 8.50 -10.36
N ASN A 27 5.93 7.20 -10.28
CA ASN A 27 7.23 6.60 -10.06
C ASN A 27 7.35 5.37 -10.96
N LEU A 28 8.11 5.49 -12.04
CA LEU A 28 8.33 4.44 -13.03
C LEU A 28 9.71 3.81 -12.83
N PHE A 29 9.70 2.49 -12.68
CA PHE A 29 10.89 1.67 -12.48
C PHE A 29 11.27 1.04 -13.81
N VAL A 30 12.39 1.51 -14.37
CA VAL A 30 12.86 1.20 -15.72
C VAL A 30 14.10 0.32 -15.67
N GLY A 31 14.28 -0.53 -16.68
CA GLY A 31 15.44 -1.40 -16.81
C GLY A 31 15.06 -2.76 -17.40
N GLN A 32 16.09 -3.52 -17.76
CA GLN A 32 15.93 -4.84 -18.40
C GLN A 32 15.31 -5.89 -17.45
N ASN A 33 15.02 -7.07 -18.00
CA ASN A 33 14.56 -8.20 -17.21
C ASN A 33 15.66 -8.68 -16.26
N GLY A 34 15.27 -9.07 -15.05
CA GLY A 34 16.20 -9.53 -14.02
C GLY A 34 16.98 -8.43 -13.29
N THR A 35 16.68 -7.14 -13.50
CA THR A 35 17.36 -6.03 -12.79
C THR A 35 16.77 -5.70 -11.41
N GLY A 36 15.79 -6.48 -10.93
CA GLY A 36 15.20 -6.32 -9.60
C GLY A 36 14.02 -5.33 -9.50
N ARG A 37 13.38 -4.99 -10.62
CA ARG A 37 12.17 -4.14 -10.67
C ARG A 37 11.05 -4.63 -9.74
N THR A 38 10.70 -5.92 -9.84
CA THR A 38 9.71 -6.56 -8.97
C THR A 38 10.15 -6.57 -7.51
N ALA A 39 11.43 -6.85 -7.22
CA ALA A 39 11.96 -6.82 -5.86
C ALA A 39 11.89 -5.41 -5.24
N LEU A 40 12.07 -4.35 -6.03
CA LEU A 40 11.86 -2.98 -5.57
C LEU A 40 10.38 -2.71 -5.28
N LEU A 41 9.44 -3.13 -6.14
CA LEU A 41 8.00 -2.99 -5.86
C LEU A 41 7.56 -3.73 -4.59
N GLU A 42 8.11 -4.92 -4.35
CA GLU A 42 7.86 -5.69 -3.12
C GLU A 42 8.39 -4.95 -1.88
N LEU A 43 9.60 -4.40 -1.96
CA LEU A 43 10.15 -3.58 -0.88
C LEU A 43 9.30 -2.31 -0.64
N ILE A 44 8.84 -1.64 -1.69
CA ILE A 44 7.96 -0.47 -1.58
C ILE A 44 6.63 -0.85 -0.94
N SER A 45 6.04 -2.00 -1.29
CA SER A 45 4.84 -2.53 -0.64
C SER A 45 5.09 -2.76 0.85
N ALA A 46 6.17 -3.44 1.23
CA ALA A 46 6.54 -3.66 2.63
C ALA A 46 6.76 -2.35 3.40
N VAL A 47 7.39 -1.35 2.78
CA VAL A 47 7.64 -0.02 3.35
C VAL A 47 6.34 0.75 3.57
N LEU A 48 5.42 0.74 2.60
CA LEU A 48 4.14 1.44 2.70
C LEU A 48 3.16 0.80 3.69
N ILE A 49 3.14 -0.54 3.76
CA ILE A 49 2.43 -1.30 4.81
C ILE A 49 3.16 -1.13 6.16
N SER A 50 4.45 -0.80 6.10
CA SER A 50 5.37 -0.74 7.23
C SER A 50 5.32 -2.02 8.07
N ASP A 51 5.26 -3.16 7.38
CA ASP A 51 5.27 -4.52 7.92
C ASP A 51 6.50 -5.25 7.38
N PHE A 52 7.38 -5.65 8.30
CA PHE A 52 8.65 -6.32 8.00
C PHE A 52 8.69 -7.73 8.60
N SER A 53 7.53 -8.31 8.92
CA SER A 53 7.41 -9.67 9.46
C SER A 53 8.06 -10.73 8.56
N ALA A 54 7.96 -10.56 7.23
CA ALA A 54 8.63 -11.42 6.25
C ALA A 54 10.18 -11.37 6.36
N LEU A 55 10.74 -10.34 7.00
CA LEU A 55 12.18 -10.14 7.17
C LEU A 55 12.65 -10.45 8.60
N LEU A 56 11.81 -11.05 9.44
CA LEU A 56 12.11 -11.35 10.85
C LEU A 56 13.40 -12.16 11.04
N HIS A 57 13.74 -12.99 10.06
CA HIS A 57 14.89 -13.90 10.10
C HIS A 57 16.07 -13.46 9.22
N GLU A 58 16.02 -12.27 8.62
CA GLU A 58 17.12 -11.72 7.81
C GLU A 58 17.58 -10.37 8.37
N GLU A 59 18.84 -10.01 8.06
CA GLU A 59 19.38 -8.71 8.40
C GLU A 59 18.91 -7.64 7.43
N PHE A 60 18.42 -6.53 7.97
CA PHE A 60 18.08 -5.36 7.16
C PHE A 60 18.19 -4.07 7.98
N SER A 61 18.35 -2.95 7.28
CA SER A 61 18.31 -1.61 7.82
C SER A 61 17.85 -0.63 6.74
N LEU A 62 16.68 -0.05 6.98
CA LEU A 62 15.96 0.82 6.07
C LEU A 62 15.56 2.10 6.79
N GLU A 63 15.58 3.20 6.07
CA GLU A 63 15.06 4.49 6.51
C GLU A 63 14.15 5.05 5.41
N TYR A 64 12.98 5.55 5.74
CA TYR A 64 12.06 6.09 4.74
C TYR A 64 11.20 7.22 5.29
N GLY A 65 10.80 8.12 4.40
CA GLY A 65 10.02 9.30 4.72
C GLY A 65 8.64 9.26 4.09
N LEU A 66 7.61 9.54 4.87
CA LEU A 66 6.22 9.66 4.41
C LEU A 66 5.68 11.05 4.73
N THR A 67 4.76 11.52 3.89
CA THR A 67 4.10 12.80 4.09
C THR A 67 2.59 12.68 3.90
N MET A 68 1.87 13.47 4.68
CA MET A 68 0.44 13.72 4.60
C MET A 68 0.19 15.20 4.87
N PRO A 69 -0.97 15.75 4.46
CA PRO A 69 -1.33 17.12 4.84
C PRO A 69 -1.24 17.31 6.36
N GLY A 70 -0.37 18.22 6.82
CA GLY A 70 -0.17 18.54 8.23
C GLY A 70 0.71 17.57 9.04
N LEU A 71 1.30 16.55 8.39
CA LEU A 71 2.06 15.48 9.06
C LEU A 71 3.21 14.96 8.18
N ALA A 72 4.42 14.96 8.72
CA ALA A 72 5.58 14.27 8.16
C ALA A 72 6.01 13.11 9.07
N LEU A 73 6.47 12.02 8.48
CA LEU A 73 6.97 10.85 9.21
C LEU A 73 8.33 10.44 8.67
N ASP A 74 9.25 10.14 9.58
CA ASP A 74 10.49 9.42 9.29
C ASP A 74 10.51 8.12 10.05
N ILE A 75 10.73 7.02 9.34
CA ILE A 75 10.70 5.69 9.90
C ILE A 75 12.05 5.03 9.68
N VAL A 76 12.58 4.43 10.75
CA VAL A 76 13.75 3.56 10.72
C VAL A 76 13.30 2.15 11.08
N ALA A 77 13.58 1.20 10.20
CA ALA A 77 13.31 -0.21 10.43
C ALA A 77 14.61 -1.02 10.29
N ARG A 78 14.98 -1.73 11.34
CA ARG A 78 16.26 -2.46 11.42
C ARG A 78 16.07 -3.80 12.11
N ASN A 79 16.79 -4.80 11.61
CA ASN A 79 17.00 -6.09 12.25
C ASN A 79 18.46 -6.45 12.01
N ALA A 80 19.32 -6.36 13.02
CA ALA A 80 20.77 -6.52 12.83
C ALA A 80 21.36 -7.33 13.98
N ALA A 81 22.48 -8.02 13.74
CA ALA A 81 23.16 -8.75 14.79
C ALA A 81 23.46 -7.85 16.00
N GLY A 82 23.23 -8.37 17.20
CA GLY A 82 23.43 -7.65 18.45
C GLY A 82 24.86 -7.13 18.58
N GLY A 83 25.00 -5.82 18.43
CA GLY A 83 26.22 -5.06 18.54
C GLY A 83 25.84 -3.63 18.88
N ALA A 84 25.58 -3.37 20.16
CA ALA A 84 25.23 -2.03 20.61
C ALA A 84 26.38 -1.05 20.30
N PRO A 85 26.13 0.17 19.83
CA PRO A 85 27.03 1.27 20.12
C PRO A 85 27.05 1.43 21.64
N ALA A 86 28.25 1.46 22.23
CA ALA A 86 28.42 1.61 23.67
C ALA A 86 27.77 2.92 24.14
N ASP A 87 26.73 2.83 24.97
CA ASP A 87 26.25 3.95 25.76
C ASP A 87 27.14 4.06 27.01
N PRO A 88 27.94 5.14 27.17
CA PRO A 88 28.81 5.31 28.34
C PRO A 88 28.03 5.53 29.66
N ALA A 89 26.70 5.70 29.62
CA ALA A 89 25.92 6.17 30.78
C ALA A 89 25.04 5.11 31.47
N ALA A 90 24.95 3.87 30.98
CA ALA A 90 24.04 2.88 31.55
C ALA A 90 24.68 2.02 32.67
N LEU A 91 24.80 2.60 33.87
CA LEU A 91 25.03 1.82 35.09
C LEU A 91 23.70 1.23 35.61
N VAL A 92 23.56 -0.09 35.43
CA VAL A 92 22.84 -1.06 36.31
C VAL A 92 21.30 -1.12 36.25
N LEU A 93 20.72 -2.21 35.69
CA LEU A 93 20.06 -3.33 36.44
C LEU A 93 19.40 -4.42 35.55
N ARG A 94 19.76 -5.67 35.87
CA ARG A 94 19.03 -6.98 35.87
C ARG A 94 18.33 -7.53 34.61
N GLN A 95 18.97 -8.60 34.09
CA GLN A 95 18.45 -9.83 33.50
C GLN A 95 17.09 -9.78 32.76
N ALA A 96 17.17 -9.66 31.43
CA ALA A 96 16.10 -10.04 30.53
C ALA A 96 16.13 -11.55 30.22
N PRO A 97 14.99 -12.19 29.88
CA PRO A 97 14.95 -13.60 29.53
C PRO A 97 15.81 -13.90 28.30
N ARG A 98 16.63 -14.95 28.39
CA ARG A 98 17.35 -15.54 27.27
C ARG A 98 16.36 -16.10 26.25
N ALA A 99 16.12 -15.35 25.18
CA ALA A 99 16.13 -15.91 23.85
C ALA A 99 17.36 -15.34 23.16
N SER A 100 18.29 -16.21 22.76
CA SER A 100 19.35 -15.87 21.81
C SER A 100 18.69 -15.49 20.48
N ARG A 101 18.14 -14.28 20.37
CA ARG A 101 17.83 -13.71 19.07
C ARG A 101 19.16 -13.23 18.53
N ALA A 102 19.67 -13.91 17.51
CA ALA A 102 20.88 -13.50 16.82
C ALA A 102 20.76 -12.04 16.32
N LEU A 103 19.54 -11.57 16.08
CA LEU A 103 19.20 -10.24 15.58
C LEU A 103 18.39 -9.42 16.59
N GLU A 104 18.69 -8.13 16.64
CA GLU A 104 18.01 -7.12 17.46
C GLU A 104 17.10 -6.23 16.59
N PRO A 105 15.78 -6.40 16.69
CA PRO A 105 14.83 -5.58 15.94
C PRO A 105 14.71 -4.17 16.54
N LEU A 106 14.58 -3.18 15.68
CA LEU A 106 14.27 -1.79 15.99
C LEU A 106 13.27 -1.27 14.95
N LEU A 107 12.12 -0.80 15.41
CA LEU A 107 11.22 0.05 14.64
C LEU A 107 11.12 1.39 15.34
N GLU A 108 11.45 2.46 14.64
CA GLU A 108 11.37 3.82 15.17
C GLU A 108 10.60 4.70 14.19
N ALA A 109 9.60 5.43 14.67
CA ALA A 109 8.80 6.34 13.88
C ALA A 109 8.81 7.72 14.54
N THR A 110 9.28 8.72 13.81
CA THR A 110 9.29 10.12 14.21
C THR A 110 8.24 10.87 13.41
N LEU A 111 7.19 11.33 14.10
CA LEU A 111 6.06 12.05 13.54
C LEU A 111 6.24 13.54 13.86
N ARG A 112 6.13 14.39 12.85
CA ARG A 112 6.18 15.85 12.96
C ARG A 112 4.86 16.43 12.47
N LEU A 113 4.13 17.09 13.38
CA LEU A 113 2.85 17.72 13.11
C LEU A 113 3.03 19.24 12.97
N ASP A 114 2.36 19.87 12.00
CA ASP A 114 2.62 21.28 11.67
C ASP A 114 1.95 22.29 12.61
N ALA A 115 0.72 22.03 13.08
CA ALA A 115 -0.05 23.00 13.85
C ALA A 115 -0.94 22.35 14.93
N PRO A 116 -0.80 22.72 16.23
CA PRO A 116 0.41 23.31 16.80
C PRO A 116 1.62 22.39 16.60
N ALA A 117 2.80 22.94 16.37
CA ALA A 117 4.00 22.12 16.13
C ALA A 117 4.21 21.12 17.28
N CYS A 118 4.35 19.84 16.93
CA CYS A 118 4.54 18.76 17.91
C CYS A 118 5.34 17.63 17.27
N SER A 119 6.28 17.08 18.02
CA SER A 119 7.08 15.93 17.61
C SER A 119 6.77 14.73 18.50
N LEU A 120 6.36 13.62 17.87
CA LEU A 120 6.18 12.34 18.55
C LEU A 120 7.21 11.35 18.05
N ARG A 121 7.92 10.68 18.95
CA ARG A 121 8.87 9.62 18.62
C ARG A 121 8.43 8.32 19.27
N MET A 122 7.99 7.37 18.46
CA MET A 122 7.71 6.01 18.88
C MET A 122 8.93 5.13 18.59
N ARG A 123 9.37 4.34 19.56
CA ARG A 123 10.47 3.38 19.41
C ARG A 123 10.06 2.03 19.97
N ALA A 124 10.15 0.99 19.15
CA ALA A 124 9.89 -0.39 19.53
C ALA A 124 11.15 -1.23 19.34
N THR A 125 11.56 -1.93 20.39
CA THR A 125 12.71 -2.83 20.43
C THR A 125 12.30 -4.16 21.03
N ALA A 126 13.23 -5.13 21.07
CA ALA A 126 13.00 -6.38 21.80
C ALA A 126 12.73 -6.18 23.30
N SER A 127 13.09 -5.03 23.90
CA SER A 127 12.86 -4.74 25.32
C SER A 127 11.51 -4.07 25.59
N GLY A 128 10.91 -3.41 24.60
CA GLY A 128 9.65 -2.72 24.82
C GLY A 128 9.28 -1.70 23.75
N LEU A 129 8.17 -1.02 24.01
CA LEU A 129 7.62 0.09 23.23
C LEU A 129 7.71 1.36 24.07
N PHE A 130 8.31 2.39 23.49
CA PHE A 130 8.60 3.67 24.12
C PHE A 130 8.02 4.78 23.25
N CYS A 131 7.52 5.83 23.88
CA CYS A 131 7.03 7.02 23.20
C CYS A 131 7.51 8.28 23.91
N GLU A 132 8.02 9.21 23.12
CA GLU A 132 8.37 10.56 23.55
C GLU A 132 7.48 11.55 22.81
N VAL A 133 7.04 12.60 23.50
CA VAL A 133 6.36 13.77 22.94
C VAL A 133 7.19 14.99 23.29
N ASP A 134 7.66 15.71 22.26
CA ASP A 134 8.54 16.87 22.39
C ASP A 134 9.77 16.61 23.30
N GLY A 135 10.32 15.39 23.18
CA GLY A 135 11.48 14.93 23.94
C GLY A 135 11.18 14.47 25.36
N GLN A 136 9.92 14.54 25.82
CA GLN A 136 9.50 14.05 27.12
C GLN A 136 8.90 12.65 27.00
N SER A 137 9.27 11.74 27.90
CA SER A 137 8.71 10.39 27.94
C SER A 137 7.21 10.46 28.27
N ALA A 138 6.39 10.00 27.33
CA ALA A 138 4.93 9.96 27.46
C ALA A 138 4.43 8.55 27.79
N TYR A 139 5.11 7.51 27.31
CA TYR A 139 4.70 6.12 27.48
C TYR A 139 5.87 5.15 27.38
N ALA A 140 5.89 4.12 28.22
CA ALA A 140 6.83 3.00 28.12
C ALA A 140 6.15 1.70 28.58
N ARG A 141 6.36 0.62 27.82
CA ARG A 141 5.82 -0.71 28.14
C ARG A 141 6.75 -1.82 27.67
N THR A 142 6.99 -2.81 28.51
CA THR A 142 7.71 -4.03 28.14
C THR A 142 6.84 -4.94 27.26
N MET A 143 7.47 -5.66 26.33
CA MET A 143 6.78 -6.56 25.41
C MET A 143 7.40 -7.94 25.41
N ASP A 144 6.56 -8.97 25.29
CA ASP A 144 7.00 -10.38 25.25
C ASP A 144 7.06 -10.94 23.82
N TRP A 145 6.96 -10.08 22.80
CA TRP A 145 6.90 -10.42 21.38
C TRP A 145 7.85 -9.53 20.56
N SER A 146 8.17 -9.92 19.31
CA SER A 146 9.07 -9.13 18.45
C SER A 146 8.37 -7.89 17.91
N PRO A 147 8.97 -6.70 17.92
CA PRO A 147 8.43 -5.53 17.22
C PRO A 147 8.03 -5.81 15.77
N LEU A 148 8.72 -6.73 15.10
CA LEU A 148 8.47 -7.11 13.71
C LEU A 148 7.26 -8.05 13.53
N ASP A 149 6.65 -8.55 14.61
CA ASP A 149 5.39 -9.32 14.55
C ASP A 149 4.16 -8.43 14.27
N ARG A 150 4.38 -7.12 14.19
CA ARG A 150 3.37 -6.07 13.99
C ARG A 150 3.90 -5.04 12.99
N SER A 151 2.98 -4.40 12.27
CA SER A 151 3.33 -3.22 11.47
C SER A 151 3.60 -2.00 12.36
N VAL A 152 4.39 -1.05 11.86
CA VAL A 152 4.60 0.25 12.51
C VAL A 152 3.26 0.96 12.76
N TRP A 153 2.29 0.80 11.85
CA TRP A 153 0.93 1.34 12.00
C TRP A 153 0.20 0.77 13.21
N THR A 154 0.33 -0.54 13.45
CA THR A 154 -0.25 -1.18 14.64
C THR A 154 0.39 -0.66 15.91
N LEU A 155 1.71 -0.51 15.93
CA LEU A 155 2.45 0.01 17.08
C LEU A 155 2.08 1.46 17.39
N LEU A 156 2.01 2.31 16.36
CA LEU A 156 1.55 3.70 16.51
C LEU A 156 0.11 3.78 17.02
N PHE A 157 -0.78 2.92 16.51
CA PHE A 157 -2.16 2.84 17.01
C PHE A 157 -2.22 2.45 18.49
N MET A 158 -1.41 1.47 18.91
CA MET A 158 -1.30 1.07 20.31
C MET A 158 -0.77 2.21 21.19
N THR A 159 0.32 2.87 20.78
CA THR A 159 0.88 4.01 21.48
C THR A 159 -0.11 5.16 21.61
N ALA A 160 -0.86 5.45 20.54
CA ALA A 160 -1.85 6.54 20.53
C ALA A 160 -3.01 6.36 21.53
N GLN A 161 -3.23 5.15 22.05
CA GLN A 161 -4.24 4.92 23.10
C GLN A 161 -3.85 5.53 24.45
N TYR A 162 -2.56 5.81 24.66
CA TYR A 162 -2.02 6.32 25.92
C TYR A 162 -1.61 7.79 25.85
N LEU A 163 -1.74 8.43 24.69
CA LEU A 163 -1.47 9.85 24.52
C LEU A 163 -2.62 10.71 25.05
N GLU A 164 -2.31 11.97 25.34
CA GLU A 164 -3.33 12.96 25.67
C GLU A 164 -4.39 13.07 24.56
N ARG A 165 -5.63 13.35 24.97
CA ARG A 165 -6.80 13.36 24.08
C ARG A 165 -6.60 14.27 22.87
N GLU A 166 -6.05 15.46 23.07
CA GLU A 166 -5.81 16.43 22.00
C GLU A 166 -4.87 15.88 20.92
N LEU A 167 -3.77 15.24 21.33
CA LEU A 167 -2.82 14.63 20.39
C LEU A 167 -3.43 13.41 19.70
N LYS A 168 -4.18 12.58 20.43
CA LYS A 168 -4.91 11.43 19.88
C LYS A 168 -5.90 11.87 18.80
N ASP A 169 -6.65 12.95 19.05
CA ASP A 169 -7.62 13.50 18.10
C ASP A 169 -6.94 13.99 16.82
N ARG A 170 -5.74 14.58 16.92
CA ARG A 170 -4.92 14.99 15.77
C ARG A 170 -4.40 13.82 14.94
N LEU A 171 -4.11 12.68 15.59
CA LEU A 171 -3.65 11.46 14.93
C LEU A 171 -4.78 10.60 14.36
N LYS A 172 -6.04 10.88 14.73
CA LYS A 172 -7.19 10.02 14.42
C LYS A 172 -7.33 9.70 12.92
N GLU A 173 -7.24 10.70 12.06
CA GLU A 173 -7.37 10.50 10.62
C GLU A 173 -6.19 9.73 10.03
N PHE A 174 -4.97 10.02 10.50
CA PHE A 174 -3.77 9.27 10.13
C PHE A 174 -3.91 7.78 10.51
N LEU A 175 -4.25 7.49 11.76
CA LEU A 175 -4.43 6.13 12.27
C LEU A 175 -5.55 5.40 11.54
N ARG A 176 -6.67 6.07 11.25
CA ARG A 176 -7.78 5.49 10.48
C ARG A 176 -7.32 5.04 9.08
N ARG A 177 -6.48 5.83 8.42
CA ARG A 177 -5.96 5.51 7.08
C ARG A 177 -4.88 4.43 7.09
N THR A 178 -4.04 4.38 8.13
CA THR A 178 -2.87 3.48 8.15
C THR A 178 -3.10 2.15 8.85
N PHE A 179 -4.01 2.08 9.83
CA PHE A 179 -4.20 0.88 10.66
C PHE A 179 -4.57 -0.38 9.85
N LEU A 180 -5.29 -0.21 8.74
CA LEU A 180 -5.70 -1.29 7.83
C LEU A 180 -5.02 -1.19 6.45
N LEU A 181 -3.98 -0.36 6.35
CA LEU A 181 -3.28 -0.13 5.10
C LEU A 181 -2.50 -1.38 4.70
N ALA A 182 -2.90 -1.99 3.58
CA ALA A 182 -2.30 -3.20 3.05
C ALA A 182 -2.10 -3.15 1.52
N PRO A 183 -1.47 -2.11 0.92
CA PRO A 183 -1.26 -2.07 -0.53
C PRO A 183 -0.35 -3.20 -0.99
N TRP A 184 -0.93 -4.21 -1.63
CA TRP A 184 -0.17 -5.26 -2.28
C TRP A 184 0.24 -4.85 -3.70
N ARG A 185 1.22 -5.56 -4.25
CA ARG A 185 1.61 -5.45 -5.66
C ARG A 185 0.52 -6.07 -6.53
N PHE A 186 -0.08 -5.28 -7.41
CA PHE A 186 -0.90 -5.78 -8.51
C PHE A 186 0.02 -6.28 -9.62
N ASP A 187 0.00 -7.58 -9.92
CA ASP A 187 0.90 -8.16 -10.92
C ASP A 187 0.18 -8.56 -12.20
N GLU A 188 0.92 -9.14 -13.13
CA GLU A 188 0.40 -9.56 -14.39
C GLU A 188 -0.49 -10.81 -14.30
N SER A 189 -0.50 -11.51 -13.17
CA SER A 189 -1.29 -12.72 -12.99
C SER A 189 -2.77 -12.43 -12.70
N LEU A 190 -3.57 -13.49 -12.57
CA LEU A 190 -4.94 -13.40 -12.05
C LEU A 190 -5.01 -13.56 -10.53
N GLY A 191 -3.88 -13.46 -9.80
CA GLY A 191 -3.85 -13.60 -8.34
C GLY A 191 -4.78 -12.63 -7.62
N THR A 192 -4.87 -11.37 -8.09
CA THR A 192 -5.82 -10.39 -7.55
C THR A 192 -7.27 -10.80 -7.82
N PHE A 193 -7.58 -11.33 -9.01
CA PHE A 193 -8.92 -11.81 -9.35
C PHE A 193 -9.36 -12.95 -8.42
N THR A 194 -8.50 -13.94 -8.22
CA THR A 194 -8.75 -15.05 -7.28
C THR A 194 -8.94 -14.55 -5.86
N ARG A 195 -8.08 -13.62 -5.41
CA ARG A 195 -8.17 -13.03 -4.06
C ARG A 195 -9.49 -12.32 -3.82
N ILE A 196 -10.04 -11.63 -4.82
CA ILE A 196 -11.36 -10.97 -4.69
C ILE A 196 -12.44 -12.02 -4.41
N GLY A 197 -12.47 -13.13 -5.16
CA GLY A 197 -13.43 -14.21 -4.93
C GLY A 197 -13.28 -14.88 -3.55
N ASP A 198 -12.05 -15.07 -3.10
CA ASP A 198 -11.73 -15.71 -1.82
C ASP A 198 -11.81 -14.77 -0.61
N SER A 199 -12.10 -13.49 -0.83
CA SER A 199 -12.15 -12.49 0.23
C SER A 199 -13.22 -12.85 1.26
N ARG A 200 -12.85 -12.73 2.53
CA ARG A 200 -13.73 -12.94 3.68
C ARG A 200 -13.65 -11.76 4.62
N PHE A 201 -14.79 -11.39 5.16
CA PHE A 201 -14.94 -10.25 6.05
C PHE A 201 -15.96 -10.57 7.13
N ALA A 202 -15.88 -9.90 8.27
CA ALA A 202 -16.91 -10.01 9.28
C ALA A 202 -17.20 -8.66 9.92
N LEU A 203 -18.46 -8.47 10.30
CA LEU A 203 -18.91 -7.39 11.17
C LEU A 203 -19.24 -7.97 12.53
N GLU A 204 -18.73 -7.36 13.59
CA GLU A 204 -19.10 -7.65 14.98
C GLU A 204 -19.98 -6.53 15.50
N MET A 205 -21.14 -6.90 16.03
CA MET A 205 -22.06 -6.02 16.72
C MET A 205 -21.82 -6.16 18.21
N ARG A 206 -21.60 -5.05 18.90
CA ARG A 206 -21.55 -4.99 20.37
C ARG A 206 -22.46 -3.87 20.82
N ASN A 207 -23.52 -4.21 21.56
CA ASN A 207 -24.60 -3.29 21.87
C ASN A 207 -25.15 -2.68 20.56
N ASP A 208 -25.17 -1.35 20.45
CA ASP A 208 -25.63 -0.60 19.26
C ASP A 208 -24.50 -0.24 18.28
N GLU A 209 -23.28 -0.75 18.48
CA GLU A 209 -22.12 -0.40 17.66
C GLU A 209 -21.68 -1.57 16.77
N VAL A 210 -21.45 -1.28 15.47
CA VAL A 210 -21.01 -2.24 14.46
C VAL A 210 -19.55 -1.98 14.07
N PHE A 211 -18.69 -2.96 14.30
CA PHE A 211 -17.26 -2.88 14.04
C PHE A 211 -16.80 -3.85 12.95
N PRO A 212 -15.94 -3.42 12.02
CA PRO A 212 -15.29 -4.32 11.08
C PRO A 212 -14.24 -5.19 11.78
N LEU A 213 -14.19 -6.48 11.42
CA LEU A 213 -13.16 -7.42 11.84
C LEU A 213 -12.31 -7.86 10.63
N GLY A 214 -10.98 -7.83 10.81
CA GLY A 214 -10.00 -8.31 9.83
C GLY A 214 -9.32 -7.19 9.01
N LEU A 215 -8.21 -7.53 8.36
CA LEU A 215 -7.54 -6.66 7.40
C LEU A 215 -8.43 -6.51 6.17
N MET A 216 -8.62 -5.26 5.72
CA MET A 216 -9.64 -4.92 4.74
C MET A 216 -9.03 -4.83 3.33
N ALA A 217 -9.16 -5.90 2.56
CA ALA A 217 -8.94 -5.89 1.11
C ALA A 217 -10.26 -5.56 0.35
N LEU A 218 -11.06 -4.65 0.92
CA LEU A 218 -12.38 -4.27 0.39
C LEU A 218 -12.34 -2.84 -0.16
N PRO A 219 -13.14 -2.54 -1.20
CA PRO A 219 -13.41 -1.17 -1.64
C PRO A 219 -13.80 -0.30 -0.45
N THR A 220 -13.32 0.94 -0.39
CA THR A 220 -13.51 1.80 0.79
C THR A 220 -14.98 2.08 1.13
N TRP A 221 -15.88 1.99 0.15
CA TRP A 221 -17.32 2.13 0.32
C TRP A 221 -18.03 0.87 0.84
N MET A 222 -17.48 -0.32 0.58
CA MET A 222 -18.16 -1.60 0.85
C MET A 222 -18.43 -1.86 2.34
N PRO A 223 -17.55 -1.51 3.29
CA PRO A 223 -17.82 -1.73 4.72
C PRO A 223 -19.04 -0.94 5.22
N GLY A 224 -19.22 0.29 4.73
CA GLY A 224 -20.39 1.10 5.02
C GLY A 224 -21.66 0.51 4.40
N TRP A 225 -21.57 0.04 3.15
CA TRP A 225 -22.67 -0.66 2.47
C TRP A 225 -23.11 -1.94 3.20
N LEU A 226 -22.16 -2.78 3.62
CA LEU A 226 -22.45 -4.00 4.40
C LEU A 226 -23.07 -3.66 5.76
N ARG A 227 -22.51 -2.67 6.47
CA ARG A 227 -23.04 -2.21 7.75
C ARG A 227 -24.50 -1.77 7.63
N HIS A 228 -24.83 -0.98 6.61
CA HIS A 228 -26.19 -0.51 6.36
C HIS A 228 -27.21 -1.65 6.20
N HIS A 229 -26.82 -2.76 5.56
CA HIS A 229 -27.68 -3.94 5.45
C HIS A 229 -27.82 -4.71 6.76
N VAL A 230 -26.74 -4.79 7.56
CA VAL A 230 -26.79 -5.43 8.89
C VAL A 230 -27.71 -4.65 9.84
N GLU A 231 -27.60 -3.32 9.88
CA GLU A 231 -28.37 -2.46 10.78
C GLU A 231 -29.88 -2.47 10.49
N ARG A 232 -30.30 -2.73 9.24
CA ARG A 232 -31.72 -2.72 8.86
C ARG A 232 -32.45 -4.03 9.16
N GLY A 233 -31.73 -5.16 9.19
CA GLY A 233 -32.27 -6.50 9.36
C GLY A 233 -33.40 -6.87 8.38
N PRO A 234 -33.97 -8.08 8.52
CA PRO A 234 -33.22 -9.33 8.54
C PRO A 234 -32.36 -9.48 7.27
N LEU A 235 -31.11 -9.93 7.43
CA LEU A 235 -30.21 -10.13 6.29
C LEU A 235 -30.65 -11.34 5.45
N ALA A 236 -30.71 -11.14 4.13
CA ALA A 236 -30.77 -12.24 3.17
C ALA A 236 -29.52 -13.14 3.25
N ASP A 237 -29.54 -14.25 2.53
CA ASP A 237 -28.38 -15.16 2.44
C ASP A 237 -27.28 -14.61 1.52
N ALA A 238 -27.63 -13.68 0.63
CA ALA A 238 -26.68 -12.90 -0.14
C ALA A 238 -27.14 -11.46 -0.31
N LEU A 239 -26.17 -10.57 -0.48
CA LEU A 239 -26.38 -9.17 -0.79
C LEU A 239 -25.92 -8.91 -2.21
N GLU A 240 -26.67 -8.09 -2.93
CA GLU A 240 -26.42 -7.77 -4.32
C GLU A 240 -26.19 -6.28 -4.47
N PHE A 241 -25.06 -5.94 -5.10
CA PHE A 241 -24.65 -4.58 -5.39
C PHE A 241 -24.62 -4.38 -6.90
N ARG A 242 -25.50 -3.54 -7.42
CA ARG A 242 -25.58 -3.22 -8.84
C ARG A 242 -24.56 -2.15 -9.21
N HIS A 243 -24.06 -2.23 -10.44
CA HIS A 243 -23.09 -1.27 -10.98
C HIS A 243 -23.56 0.20 -10.94
N ASP A 244 -24.87 0.46 -10.91
CA ASP A 244 -25.47 1.79 -10.91
C ASP A 244 -25.83 2.33 -9.52
N GLU A 245 -25.60 1.56 -8.45
CA GLU A 245 -25.80 2.02 -7.07
C GLU A 245 -24.77 3.07 -6.62
N LEU A 246 -23.53 2.96 -7.12
CA LEU A 246 -22.48 3.94 -6.87
C LEU A 246 -21.77 4.31 -8.16
N ALA A 247 -22.00 5.54 -8.61
CA ALA A 247 -21.27 6.13 -9.71
C ALA A 247 -19.76 6.08 -9.44
N GLN A 248 -18.97 5.81 -10.48
CA GLN A 248 -17.51 5.74 -10.41
C GLN A 248 -16.94 4.58 -9.56
N SER A 249 -17.78 3.66 -9.04
CA SER A 249 -17.28 2.41 -8.47
C SER A 249 -16.53 1.58 -9.51
N PHE A 250 -15.68 0.66 -9.04
CA PHE A 250 -14.98 -0.27 -9.91
C PHE A 250 -15.94 -1.02 -10.86
N LEU A 251 -17.13 -1.38 -10.37
CA LEU A 251 -18.12 -2.15 -11.12
C LEU A 251 -18.78 -1.29 -12.20
N ALA A 252 -19.14 -0.04 -11.89
CA ALA A 252 -19.64 0.93 -12.86
C ALA A 252 -18.65 1.15 -14.01
N LYS A 253 -17.37 1.38 -13.66
CA LYS A 253 -16.28 1.58 -14.62
C LYS A 253 -16.04 0.34 -15.47
N PHE A 254 -16.05 -0.84 -14.85
CA PHE A 254 -15.86 -2.09 -15.58
C PHE A 254 -16.97 -2.32 -16.60
N VAL A 255 -18.24 -2.17 -16.20
CA VAL A 255 -19.40 -2.34 -17.10
C VAL A 255 -19.26 -1.41 -18.32
N ALA A 256 -18.95 -0.14 -18.10
CA ALA A 256 -18.76 0.83 -19.18
C ALA A 256 -17.56 0.48 -20.09
N LEU A 257 -16.40 0.17 -19.52
CA LEU A 257 -15.17 -0.09 -20.28
C LEU A 257 -15.18 -1.42 -21.02
N ALA A 258 -15.82 -2.45 -20.46
CA ALA A 258 -15.94 -3.77 -21.06
C ALA A 258 -17.13 -3.90 -22.02
N GLY A 259 -17.98 -2.89 -22.12
CA GLY A 259 -19.11 -2.84 -23.05
C GLY A 259 -20.32 -3.69 -22.62
N PHE A 260 -20.52 -3.85 -21.31
CA PHE A 260 -21.71 -4.51 -20.76
C PHE A 260 -22.84 -3.51 -20.53
N THR A 261 -24.08 -4.00 -20.48
CA THR A 261 -25.27 -3.21 -20.18
C THR A 261 -25.50 -3.09 -18.68
N SER A 262 -25.18 -4.14 -17.92
CA SER A 262 -25.26 -4.11 -16.47
C SER A 262 -24.24 -5.06 -15.85
N GLY A 263 -23.91 -4.80 -14.59
CA GLY A 263 -23.09 -5.66 -13.75
C GLY A 263 -23.68 -5.75 -12.35
N LEU A 264 -23.48 -6.90 -11.73
CA LEU A 264 -23.91 -7.23 -10.38
C LEU A 264 -22.74 -7.86 -9.65
N LEU A 265 -22.39 -7.32 -8.49
CA LEU A 265 -21.58 -7.98 -7.49
C LEU A 265 -22.52 -8.66 -6.50
N ARG A 266 -22.30 -9.95 -6.25
CA ARG A 266 -23.00 -10.72 -5.23
C ARG A 266 -22.03 -11.10 -4.12
N VAL A 267 -22.46 -10.88 -2.88
CA VAL A 267 -21.71 -11.16 -1.65
C VAL A 267 -22.51 -12.11 -0.78
N GLU A 268 -22.00 -13.31 -0.53
CA GLU A 268 -22.66 -14.31 0.29
C GLU A 268 -22.50 -14.01 1.78
N VAL A 269 -23.55 -14.28 2.56
CA VAL A 269 -23.52 -14.24 4.02
C VAL A 269 -23.14 -15.63 4.54
N LEU A 270 -21.91 -15.76 5.03
CA LEU A 270 -21.29 -17.03 5.36
C LEU A 270 -21.69 -17.56 6.74
N ASP A 271 -21.78 -16.67 7.73
CA ASP A 271 -22.24 -17.03 9.07
C ASP A 271 -22.99 -15.88 9.75
N LYS A 272 -23.91 -16.26 10.64
CA LYS A 272 -24.68 -15.36 11.51
C LYS A 272 -24.63 -15.95 12.92
N ARG A 273 -24.03 -15.22 13.85
CA ARG A 273 -23.95 -15.62 15.27
C ARG A 273 -24.55 -14.51 16.12
N THR A 274 -25.42 -14.88 17.06
CA THR A 274 -26.00 -13.93 18.00
C THR A 274 -25.45 -14.22 19.39
N TYR A 275 -25.12 -13.16 20.13
CA TYR A 275 -24.63 -13.19 21.50
C TYR A 275 -25.55 -12.33 22.37
N GLU A 276 -25.50 -12.48 23.70
CA GLU A 276 -26.36 -11.71 24.62
C GLU A 276 -26.23 -10.18 24.43
N ASN A 277 -25.03 -9.69 24.10
CA ASN A 277 -24.74 -8.27 23.90
C ASN A 277 -24.38 -7.93 22.44
N GLY A 278 -24.87 -8.70 21.47
CA GLY A 278 -24.68 -8.39 20.05
C GLY A 278 -24.60 -9.60 19.13
N GLY A 279 -23.62 -9.63 18.22
CA GLY A 279 -23.54 -10.69 17.22
C GLY A 279 -22.38 -10.55 16.27
N ARG A 280 -22.25 -11.50 15.36
CA ARG A 280 -21.25 -11.51 14.30
C ARG A 280 -21.90 -11.96 13.00
N VAL A 281 -21.60 -11.25 11.92
CA VAL A 281 -22.01 -11.62 10.56
C VAL A 281 -20.78 -11.71 9.68
N GLY A 282 -20.56 -12.86 9.06
CA GLY A 282 -19.51 -13.10 8.09
C GLY A 282 -20.00 -12.96 6.65
N PHE A 283 -19.15 -12.40 5.79
CA PHE A 283 -19.38 -12.17 4.36
C PHE A 283 -18.23 -12.73 3.54
N GLY A 284 -18.51 -13.16 2.30
CA GLY A 284 -17.47 -13.58 1.37
C GLY A 284 -18.02 -14.14 0.06
N GLN A 285 -17.20 -14.94 -0.62
CA GLN A 285 -17.53 -15.59 -1.90
C GLN A 285 -18.05 -14.58 -2.93
N PHE A 286 -17.21 -13.59 -3.24
CA PHE A 286 -17.63 -12.52 -4.14
C PHE A 286 -17.76 -13.06 -5.56
N THR A 287 -18.93 -12.87 -6.16
CA THR A 287 -19.21 -13.32 -7.53
C THR A 287 -19.75 -12.19 -8.38
N PHE A 288 -19.44 -12.23 -9.67
CA PHE A 288 -19.91 -11.23 -10.62
C PHE A 288 -20.76 -11.83 -11.74
N LEU A 289 -21.84 -11.12 -12.06
CA LEU A 289 -22.76 -11.40 -13.16
C LEU A 289 -22.89 -10.15 -14.02
N PHE A 290 -22.85 -10.33 -15.34
CA PHE A 290 -22.93 -9.25 -16.31
C PHE A 290 -24.00 -9.53 -17.36
N THR A 291 -24.62 -8.47 -17.88
CA THR A 291 -25.56 -8.58 -19.01
C THR A 291 -24.94 -7.91 -20.22
N ARG A 292 -24.92 -8.60 -21.35
CA ARG A 292 -24.46 -8.06 -22.65
C ARG A 292 -25.56 -7.21 -23.31
N PRO A 293 -25.21 -6.39 -24.33
CA PRO A 293 -26.19 -5.61 -25.09
C PRO A 293 -27.30 -6.41 -25.77
N ASP A 294 -27.05 -7.69 -26.06
CA ASP A 294 -28.04 -8.62 -26.62
C ASP A 294 -28.98 -9.24 -25.56
N GLY A 295 -28.83 -8.84 -24.29
CA GLY A 295 -29.62 -9.35 -23.16
C GLY A 295 -29.08 -10.66 -22.57
N THR A 296 -27.99 -11.22 -23.10
CA THR A 296 -27.43 -12.48 -22.57
C THR A 296 -26.67 -12.25 -21.26
N SER A 297 -26.90 -13.14 -20.30
CA SER A 297 -26.20 -13.15 -19.01
C SER A 297 -24.85 -13.87 -19.13
N LEU A 298 -23.83 -13.32 -18.47
CA LEU A 298 -22.46 -13.82 -18.47
C LEU A 298 -21.93 -13.85 -17.03
N SER A 299 -21.46 -15.02 -16.60
CA SER A 299 -20.79 -15.17 -15.30
C SER A 299 -19.32 -14.74 -15.38
N GLN A 300 -18.73 -14.43 -14.24
CA GLN A 300 -17.30 -14.08 -14.13
C GLN A 300 -16.35 -15.14 -14.73
N GLU A 301 -16.75 -16.42 -14.74
CA GLU A 301 -15.92 -17.52 -15.27
C GLU A 301 -15.70 -17.36 -16.78
N ALA A 302 -16.73 -16.91 -17.48
CA ALA A 302 -16.74 -16.68 -18.93
C ALA A 302 -16.04 -15.38 -19.35
N LEU A 303 -15.54 -14.56 -18.42
CA LEU A 303 -14.71 -13.40 -18.75
C LEU A 303 -13.36 -13.84 -19.33
N GLY A 304 -12.94 -13.16 -20.39
CA GLY A 304 -11.59 -13.32 -20.95
C GLY A 304 -10.51 -12.83 -19.98
N TYR A 305 -9.26 -13.23 -20.23
CA TYR A 305 -8.12 -12.89 -19.37
C TYR A 305 -7.98 -11.37 -19.14
N GLY A 306 -8.01 -10.58 -20.22
CA GLY A 306 -7.93 -9.11 -20.12
C GLY A 306 -9.10 -8.47 -19.39
N GLN A 307 -10.31 -9.04 -19.49
CA GLN A 307 -11.48 -8.55 -18.75
C GLN A 307 -11.35 -8.84 -17.25
N LYS A 308 -10.90 -10.04 -16.87
CA LYS A 308 -10.62 -10.39 -15.46
C LYS A 308 -9.58 -9.43 -14.87
N ARG A 309 -8.50 -9.15 -15.62
CA ARG A 309 -7.48 -8.18 -15.19
C ARG A 309 -8.02 -6.76 -15.05
N LEU A 310 -8.82 -6.29 -16.01
CA LEU A 310 -9.44 -4.96 -15.92
C LEU A 310 -10.34 -4.84 -14.68
N LEU A 311 -11.22 -5.82 -14.46
CA LEU A 311 -12.09 -5.86 -13.29
C LEU A 311 -11.27 -5.83 -11.98
N SER A 312 -10.24 -6.67 -11.89
CA SER A 312 -9.37 -6.73 -10.72
C SER A 312 -8.58 -5.47 -10.47
N PHE A 313 -8.09 -4.80 -11.53
CA PHE A 313 -7.36 -3.55 -11.36
C PHE A 313 -8.29 -2.41 -10.90
N LEU A 314 -9.49 -2.31 -11.47
CA LEU A 314 -10.47 -1.33 -11.02
C LEU A 314 -10.88 -1.58 -9.56
N TYR A 315 -11.08 -2.85 -9.16
CA TYR A 315 -11.33 -3.19 -7.76
C TYR A 315 -10.14 -2.77 -6.88
N TYR A 316 -8.91 -3.07 -7.31
CA TYR A 316 -7.69 -2.66 -6.62
C TYR A 316 -7.62 -1.15 -6.38
N LEU A 317 -8.00 -0.33 -7.36
CA LEU A 317 -8.05 1.12 -7.22
C LEU A 317 -9.08 1.60 -6.19
N ASP A 318 -10.23 0.90 -6.08
CA ASP A 318 -11.26 1.21 -5.09
C ASP A 318 -10.85 0.78 -3.66
N VAL A 319 -9.92 -0.19 -3.52
CA VAL A 319 -9.34 -0.60 -2.24
C VAL A 319 -8.28 0.41 -1.78
N HIS A 320 -7.47 0.95 -2.69
CA HIS A 320 -6.30 1.74 -2.35
C HIS A 320 -6.45 3.22 -2.76
N GLU A 321 -6.70 4.11 -1.81
CA GLU A 321 -6.94 5.54 -2.08
C GLU A 321 -5.67 6.38 -2.25
N ASP A 322 -4.56 5.95 -1.66
CA ASP A 322 -3.32 6.75 -1.60
C ASP A 322 -2.25 6.29 -2.59
N PHE A 323 -2.21 4.99 -2.89
CA PHE A 323 -1.11 4.35 -3.62
C PHE A 323 -1.59 3.38 -4.69
N VAL A 324 -0.78 3.22 -5.73
CA VAL A 324 -0.86 2.11 -6.68
C VAL A 324 0.51 1.48 -6.79
N ILE A 325 0.60 0.16 -6.66
CA ILE A 325 1.82 -0.61 -6.88
C ILE A 325 1.49 -1.64 -7.94
N ALA A 326 1.96 -1.44 -9.17
CA ALA A 326 1.59 -2.31 -10.28
C ALA A 326 2.81 -2.77 -11.09
N ASP A 327 2.90 -4.09 -11.28
CA ASP A 327 3.90 -4.76 -12.08
C ASP A 327 3.30 -5.13 -13.45
N GLU A 328 3.92 -4.66 -14.53
CA GLU A 328 3.49 -4.95 -15.90
C GLU A 328 1.98 -4.72 -16.14
N LEU A 329 1.47 -3.57 -15.66
CA LEU A 329 0.03 -3.23 -15.71
C LEU A 329 -0.60 -3.40 -17.11
N PRO A 330 0.00 -2.93 -18.23
CA PRO A 330 -0.60 -3.06 -19.55
C PRO A 330 -0.61 -4.49 -20.09
N SER A 331 0.14 -5.42 -19.50
CA SER A 331 0.25 -6.79 -19.99
C SER A 331 -1.12 -7.46 -20.06
N GLY A 332 -1.43 -8.13 -21.18
CA GLY A 332 -2.71 -8.81 -21.39
C GLY A 332 -3.98 -7.94 -21.41
N LEU A 333 -3.85 -6.61 -21.33
CA LEU A 333 -4.95 -5.67 -21.51
C LEU A 333 -5.02 -5.20 -22.97
N HIS A 334 -6.23 -4.99 -23.47
CA HIS A 334 -6.41 -4.23 -24.70
C HIS A 334 -5.85 -2.80 -24.53
N PRO A 335 -5.19 -2.19 -25.53
CA PRO A 335 -4.56 -0.86 -25.37
C PRO A 335 -5.49 0.22 -24.79
N ARG A 336 -6.75 0.27 -25.26
CA ARG A 336 -7.78 1.19 -24.73
C ARG A 336 -8.07 0.98 -23.23
N TRP A 337 -7.96 -0.24 -22.73
CA TRP A 337 -8.13 -0.53 -21.31
C TRP A 337 -6.89 -0.16 -20.51
N ALA A 338 -5.69 -0.40 -21.03
CA ALA A 338 -4.46 0.05 -20.39
C ALA A 338 -4.45 1.58 -20.23
N GLU A 339 -4.82 2.33 -21.28
CA GLU A 339 -4.97 3.78 -21.21
C GLU A 339 -6.02 4.22 -20.19
N ALA A 340 -7.18 3.54 -20.15
CA ALA A 340 -8.19 3.81 -19.14
C ALA A 340 -7.65 3.58 -17.72
N CYS A 341 -6.98 2.46 -17.46
CA CYS A 341 -6.36 2.15 -16.17
C CYS A 341 -5.34 3.22 -15.74
N LEU A 342 -4.52 3.72 -16.67
CA LEU A 342 -3.53 4.76 -16.38
C LEU A 342 -4.19 6.11 -16.04
N ARG A 343 -5.31 6.45 -16.68
CA ARG A 343 -6.10 7.64 -16.31
C ARG A 343 -6.76 7.50 -14.93
N GLU A 344 -7.19 6.29 -14.59
CA GLU A 344 -7.85 5.98 -13.32
C GLU A 344 -6.90 5.98 -12.10
N LEU A 345 -5.57 6.07 -12.31
CA LEU A 345 -4.61 6.25 -11.22
C LEU A 345 -4.93 7.50 -10.39
N GLY A 346 -5.40 8.57 -11.03
CA GLY A 346 -5.89 9.77 -10.36
C GLY A 346 -4.84 10.44 -9.47
N PRO A 347 -5.19 10.88 -8.24
CA PRO A 347 -4.27 11.58 -7.35
C PRO A 347 -3.32 10.64 -6.57
N ARG A 348 -3.41 9.31 -6.78
CA ARG A 348 -2.59 8.31 -6.07
C ARG A 348 -1.12 8.47 -6.43
N GLN A 349 -0.24 8.07 -5.51
CA GLN A 349 1.16 7.90 -5.85
C GLN A 349 1.34 6.51 -6.45
N SER A 350 1.76 6.48 -7.71
CA SER A 350 1.84 5.25 -8.49
C SER A 350 3.29 4.79 -8.58
N PHE A 351 3.53 3.52 -8.30
CA PHE A 351 4.80 2.81 -8.45
C PHE A 351 4.59 1.72 -9.50
N LEU A 352 5.16 1.94 -10.68
CA LEU A 352 4.86 1.15 -11.87
C LEU A 352 6.14 0.57 -12.45
N THR A 353 6.05 -0.64 -12.97
CA THR A 353 7.05 -1.22 -13.88
C THR A 353 6.35 -1.59 -15.18
N SER A 354 7.05 -1.49 -16.31
CA SER A 354 6.62 -2.21 -17.49
C SER A 354 7.74 -2.40 -18.53
N GLN A 355 7.65 -3.50 -19.27
CA GLN A 355 8.32 -3.74 -20.55
C GLN A 355 7.47 -3.33 -21.74
N ASN A 356 6.18 -3.10 -21.52
CA ASN A 356 5.27 -2.73 -22.58
C ASN A 356 5.50 -1.26 -22.99
N PRO A 357 5.74 -0.98 -24.30
CA PRO A 357 5.92 0.38 -24.81
C PRO A 357 4.77 1.34 -24.47
N LEU A 358 3.55 0.82 -24.29
CA LEU A 358 2.36 1.62 -24.03
C LEU A 358 2.44 2.41 -22.73
N LEU A 359 3.03 1.88 -21.65
CA LEU A 359 3.01 2.59 -20.38
C LEU A 359 3.76 3.92 -20.46
N PRO A 360 5.00 3.98 -20.97
CA PRO A 360 5.72 5.24 -21.08
C PRO A 360 5.11 6.22 -22.08
N GLU A 361 4.35 5.77 -23.07
CA GLU A 361 3.62 6.65 -24.00
C GLU A 361 2.51 7.47 -23.30
N HIS A 362 2.02 7.00 -22.15
CA HIS A 362 1.01 7.70 -21.35
C HIS A 362 1.61 8.44 -20.14
N VAL A 363 2.94 8.45 -20.00
CA VAL A 363 3.63 9.18 -18.95
C VAL A 363 3.82 10.63 -19.35
N SER A 364 3.46 11.55 -18.46
CA SER A 364 3.69 12.98 -18.62
C SER A 364 4.66 13.50 -17.55
N PHE A 365 5.68 14.25 -17.97
CA PHE A 365 6.59 14.95 -17.06
C PHE A 365 6.31 16.45 -17.04
N ARG A 366 6.36 17.07 -15.85
CA ARG A 366 6.09 18.50 -15.64
C ARG A 366 7.35 19.35 -15.57
N SER A 367 8.47 18.77 -15.16
CA SER A 367 9.75 19.46 -15.01
C SER A 367 10.92 18.47 -15.03
N ALA A 368 12.16 18.98 -15.09
CA ALA A 368 13.35 18.16 -14.91
C ALA A 368 13.41 17.50 -13.51
N GLU A 369 12.89 18.18 -12.48
CA GLU A 369 12.79 17.60 -11.12
C GLU A 369 11.78 16.46 -11.07
N ASP A 370 10.67 16.61 -11.79
CA ASP A 370 9.67 15.55 -11.94
C ASP A 370 10.29 14.33 -12.62
N VAL A 371 11.07 14.50 -13.70
CA VAL A 371 11.82 13.38 -14.32
C VAL A 371 12.80 12.72 -13.33
N HIS A 372 13.54 13.51 -12.54
CA HIS A 372 14.50 13.00 -11.56
C HIS A 372 13.82 12.15 -10.48
N THR A 373 12.70 12.63 -9.94
CA THR A 373 11.99 11.99 -8.83
C THR A 373 11.00 10.91 -9.28
N SER A 374 10.52 10.95 -10.53
CA SER A 374 9.58 9.97 -11.09
C SER A 374 10.24 8.77 -11.76
N LEU A 375 11.54 8.78 -12.01
CA LEU A 375 12.24 7.66 -12.63
C LEU A 375 13.19 7.00 -11.64
N VAL A 376 13.17 5.66 -11.61
CA VAL A 376 14.19 4.85 -10.93
C VAL A 376 14.76 3.85 -11.93
N ALA A 377 16.04 3.96 -12.22
CA ALA A 377 16.77 3.02 -13.06
C ALA A 377 17.16 1.79 -12.24
N CYS A 378 16.72 0.62 -12.68
CA CYS A 378 17.06 -0.67 -12.12
C CYS A 378 18.09 -1.36 -12.99
N ARG A 379 19.27 -1.66 -12.43
CA ARG A 379 20.39 -2.31 -13.12
C ARG A 379 20.73 -3.67 -12.48
N PRO A 380 21.46 -4.57 -13.18
CA PRO A 380 21.86 -5.86 -12.63
C PRO A 380 22.56 -5.75 -11.27
N GLY A 381 22.31 -6.71 -10.38
CA GLY A 381 22.82 -6.70 -9.01
C GLY A 381 22.06 -5.78 -8.07
N LEU A 382 20.74 -5.60 -8.28
CA LEU A 382 19.84 -4.77 -7.46
C LEU A 382 20.34 -3.34 -7.24
N ARG A 383 20.99 -2.76 -8.27
CA ARG A 383 21.40 -1.36 -8.23
C ARG A 383 20.23 -0.50 -8.69
N TRP A 384 19.72 0.31 -7.79
CA TRP A 384 18.58 1.20 -8.03
C TRP A 384 19.03 2.64 -7.82
N GLU A 385 18.73 3.52 -8.76
CA GLU A 385 19.13 4.93 -8.67
C GLU A 385 18.13 5.82 -9.42
N ASN A 386 17.85 7.00 -8.87
CA ASN A 386 17.23 8.06 -9.66
C ASN A 386 18.24 8.56 -10.72
N PRO A 387 17.81 8.93 -11.94
CA PRO A 387 18.72 9.48 -12.93
C PRO A 387 19.36 10.78 -12.41
N PRO A 388 20.65 11.04 -12.67
CA PRO A 388 21.30 12.28 -12.27
C PRO A 388 20.55 13.50 -12.79
N ARG A 389 20.55 14.61 -12.03
CA ARG A 389 19.83 15.84 -12.35
C ARG A 389 20.13 16.38 -13.76
N GLU A 390 21.39 16.29 -14.19
CA GLU A 390 21.78 16.67 -15.55
C GLU A 390 21.13 15.81 -16.64
N LEU A 391 21.05 14.50 -16.42
CA LEU A 391 20.39 13.57 -17.34
C LEU A 391 18.88 13.83 -17.36
N ALA A 392 18.26 14.04 -16.20
CA ALA A 392 16.85 14.39 -16.09
C ALA A 392 16.53 15.70 -16.85
N GLY A 393 17.41 16.70 -16.77
CA GLY A 393 17.30 17.94 -17.54
C GLY A 393 17.34 17.72 -19.07
N ARG A 394 18.28 16.89 -19.55
CA ARG A 394 18.36 16.54 -20.99
C ARG A 394 17.14 15.76 -21.46
N LEU A 395 16.68 14.79 -20.68
CA LEU A 395 15.48 13.99 -20.96
C LEU A 395 14.23 14.88 -21.03
N PHE A 396 14.07 15.78 -20.06
CA PHE A 396 12.93 16.69 -20.02
C PHE A 396 12.93 17.65 -21.23
N ALA A 397 14.08 18.20 -21.61
CA ALA A 397 14.20 19.05 -22.79
C ALA A 397 13.84 18.30 -24.08
N ALA A 398 14.29 17.05 -24.23
CA ALA A 398 13.93 16.21 -25.38
C ALA A 398 12.44 15.82 -25.38
N TYR A 399 11.87 15.53 -24.21
CA TYR A 399 10.45 15.27 -24.04
C TYR A 399 9.60 16.47 -24.46
N GLN A 400 9.98 17.70 -24.07
CA GLN A 400 9.28 18.92 -24.44
C GLN A 400 9.30 19.21 -25.95
N GLN A 401 10.31 18.74 -26.68
CA GLN A 401 10.36 18.88 -28.14
C GLN A 401 9.32 18.01 -28.84
N GLY A 402 8.81 16.95 -28.19
CA GLY A 402 7.75 16.09 -28.72
C GLY A 402 8.13 15.29 -29.97
N THR A 403 9.41 15.21 -30.32
CA THR A 403 9.87 14.60 -31.58
C THR A 403 9.96 13.08 -31.53
N ARG A 404 9.99 12.49 -30.33
CA ARG A 404 10.12 11.04 -30.11
C ARG A 404 9.21 10.55 -28.98
N PRO A 405 8.68 9.33 -29.06
CA PRO A 405 7.99 8.69 -27.95
C PRO A 405 8.89 8.59 -26.71
N VAL A 406 8.31 8.73 -25.51
CA VAL A 406 9.04 8.65 -24.23
C VAL A 406 9.85 7.36 -24.13
N GLY A 407 9.30 6.24 -24.60
CA GLY A 407 10.01 4.97 -24.57
C GLY A 407 11.28 4.92 -25.42
N GLU A 408 11.31 5.63 -26.53
CA GLU A 408 12.54 5.78 -27.33
C GLU A 408 13.54 6.71 -26.65
N LEU A 409 13.07 7.78 -26.01
CA LEU A 409 13.92 8.69 -25.23
C LEU A 409 14.61 7.95 -24.08
N LEU A 410 13.88 7.11 -23.34
CA LEU A 410 14.44 6.31 -22.25
C LEU A 410 15.50 5.31 -22.75
N ARG A 411 15.22 4.61 -23.87
CA ARG A 411 16.18 3.68 -24.50
C ARG A 411 17.42 4.40 -25.02
N ALA A 412 17.27 5.55 -25.67
CA ALA A 412 18.39 6.34 -26.19
C ALA A 412 19.35 6.82 -25.09
N HIS A 413 18.88 6.92 -23.85
CA HIS A 413 19.67 7.29 -22.69
C HIS A 413 20.04 6.09 -21.78
N GLY A 414 19.81 4.86 -22.24
CA GLY A 414 20.21 3.64 -21.54
C GLY A 414 19.41 3.34 -20.26
N LEU A 415 18.20 3.89 -20.12
CA LEU A 415 17.34 3.70 -18.96
C LEU A 415 16.36 2.54 -19.11
N TRP A 416 16.05 2.11 -20.34
CA TRP A 416 15.08 1.07 -20.64
C TRP A 416 15.70 -0.04 -21.48
#